data_AF-A0A1F3BAP0-F1
#
_entry.id   AF-A0A1F3BAP0-F1
#
_cell.length_a   1.000
_cell.length_b   1.000
_cell.length_c   1.000
_cell.angle_alpha   90.00
_cell.angle_beta   90.00
_cell.angle_gamma   90.00
#
_symmetry.space_group_name_H-M   'P 1'
#
loop_
_entity.id
_entity.type
_entity.pdbx_description
1 polymer ?
#
loop_
_entity_poly.entity_id
_entity_poly.type
_entity_poly.pdbx_seq_one_letter_code
_entity_poly.pdbx_strand_id
1 'polypeptide(L)'
;MRFLVRLANQKAASSADRKQLTKIAYDAVRPFGADVGNLRVSSRAVELDLLLEAETVLQPSLKVLEDKMGPILTLRKLDIASPPIDKAEAIRLGFDLFNEERYWESHEALESAWRVSDGPEKAVLQGIILLAAALVHWQKNEREVSISVMRRGLEKFTDHSGDYFGVDIMALKSKVKDILSADQPEFFRIESK
;
A
#
# COMPACT_ATOMS: atom_id res chain seq x y z
N MET A 1 -5.59 -13.14 16.04
CA MET A 1 -4.55 -13.17 14.99
C MET A 1 -4.94 -12.28 13.84
N ARG A 2 -3.98 -11.63 13.20
CA ARG A 2 -4.20 -10.73 12.06
C ARG A 2 -3.37 -11.16 10.85
N PHE A 3 -4.01 -11.26 9.69
CA PHE A 3 -3.38 -11.59 8.43
C PHE A 3 -3.66 -10.50 7.40
N LEU A 4 -2.65 -10.08 6.64
CA LEU A 4 -2.83 -9.33 5.41
C LEU A 4 -3.11 -10.33 4.28
N VAL A 5 -4.29 -10.26 3.71
CA VAL A 5 -4.72 -11.05 2.55
C VAL A 5 -4.72 -10.15 1.33
N ARG A 6 -4.03 -10.56 0.26
CA ARG A 6 -4.12 -9.90 -1.06
C ARG A 6 -4.81 -10.84 -2.05
N LEU A 7 -5.88 -10.37 -2.65
CA LEU A 7 -6.69 -11.10 -3.64
C LEU A 7 -6.54 -10.42 -4.99
N ALA A 8 -6.49 -11.18 -6.08
CA ALA A 8 -6.37 -10.61 -7.43
C ALA A 8 -7.61 -9.79 -7.81
N ASN A 9 -7.41 -8.56 -8.29
CA ASN A 9 -8.51 -7.71 -8.73
C ASN A 9 -8.98 -8.05 -10.16
N GLN A 10 -9.57 -9.23 -10.33
CA GLN A 10 -10.00 -9.73 -11.65
C GLN A 10 -11.25 -9.03 -12.21
N LYS A 11 -12.03 -8.38 -11.34
CA LYS A 11 -13.27 -7.70 -11.70
C LYS A 11 -13.06 -6.22 -12.04
N ALA A 12 -11.80 -5.77 -12.13
CA ALA A 12 -11.42 -4.37 -12.37
C ALA A 12 -12.11 -3.39 -11.42
N ALA A 13 -12.27 -3.78 -10.15
CA ALA A 13 -12.86 -2.93 -9.13
C ALA A 13 -11.95 -1.72 -8.84
N SER A 14 -12.56 -0.61 -8.49
CA SER A 14 -11.88 0.64 -8.14
C SER A 14 -11.96 0.91 -6.64
N SER A 15 -11.24 1.93 -6.17
CA SER A 15 -11.39 2.40 -4.79
C SER A 15 -12.84 2.79 -4.47
N ALA A 16 -13.61 3.29 -5.44
CA ALA A 16 -15.03 3.62 -5.26
C ALA A 16 -15.87 2.42 -4.80
N ASP A 17 -15.51 1.19 -5.20
CA ASP A 17 -16.20 -0.04 -4.86
C ASP A 17 -15.88 -0.55 -3.45
N ARG A 18 -14.94 0.09 -2.74
CA ARG A 18 -14.45 -0.35 -1.43
C ARG A 18 -15.56 -0.67 -0.45
N LYS A 19 -16.58 0.18 -0.31
CA LYS A 19 -17.68 -0.05 0.66
C LYS A 19 -18.42 -1.36 0.37
N GLN A 20 -18.70 -1.61 -0.91
CA GLN A 20 -19.36 -2.84 -1.34
C GLN A 20 -18.45 -4.06 -1.13
N LEU A 21 -17.17 -3.96 -1.49
CA LEU A 21 -16.19 -5.04 -1.31
C LEU A 21 -15.99 -5.38 0.17
N THR A 22 -15.92 -4.39 1.05
CA THR A 22 -15.83 -4.60 2.51
C THR A 22 -17.04 -5.38 3.00
N LYS A 23 -18.26 -5.03 2.56
CA LYS A 23 -19.47 -5.76 2.92
C LYS A 23 -19.43 -7.20 2.42
N ILE A 24 -18.99 -7.44 1.18
CA ILE A 24 -18.87 -8.79 0.61
C ILE A 24 -17.88 -9.64 1.43
N ALA A 25 -16.70 -9.09 1.74
CA ALA A 25 -15.68 -9.77 2.51
C ALA A 25 -16.17 -10.09 3.94
N TYR A 26 -16.78 -9.10 4.61
CA TYR A 26 -17.34 -9.26 5.95
C TYR A 26 -18.42 -10.34 6.00
N ASP A 27 -19.40 -10.26 5.09
CA ASP A 27 -20.50 -11.24 5.03
C ASP A 27 -20.01 -12.66 4.69
N ALA A 28 -18.89 -12.78 3.96
CA ALA A 28 -18.29 -14.07 3.62
C ALA A 28 -17.64 -14.74 4.84
N VAL A 29 -16.90 -13.99 5.66
CA VAL A 29 -16.09 -14.58 6.75
C VAL A 29 -16.81 -14.62 8.10
N ARG A 30 -17.81 -13.75 8.33
CA ARG A 30 -18.59 -13.72 9.58
C ARG A 30 -19.18 -15.07 10.03
N PRO A 31 -19.62 -16.00 9.15
CA PRO A 31 -20.18 -17.28 9.60
C PRO A 31 -19.16 -18.17 10.33
N PHE A 32 -17.87 -17.90 10.14
CA PHE A 32 -16.80 -18.61 10.83
C PHE A 32 -16.30 -17.88 12.09
N GLY A 33 -16.92 -16.76 12.47
CA GLY A 33 -16.48 -15.93 13.59
C GLY A 33 -15.24 -15.08 13.28
N ALA A 34 -14.95 -14.84 12.00
CA ALA A 34 -13.87 -13.98 11.53
C ALA A 34 -14.38 -12.56 11.20
N ASP A 35 -13.48 -11.59 11.15
CA ASP A 35 -13.77 -10.20 10.79
C ASP A 35 -12.78 -9.66 9.74
N VAL A 36 -13.11 -8.56 9.08
CA VAL A 36 -12.27 -7.90 8.07
C VAL A 36 -12.07 -6.42 8.37
N GLY A 37 -10.85 -5.94 8.17
CA GLY A 37 -10.47 -4.56 8.39
C GLY A 37 -9.65 -3.98 7.25
N ASN A 38 -9.52 -2.64 7.26
CA ASN A 38 -8.56 -1.91 6.43
C ASN A 38 -8.54 -2.25 4.93
N LEU A 39 -9.70 -2.58 4.35
CA LEU A 39 -9.77 -2.95 2.93
C LEU A 39 -9.25 -1.81 2.03
N ARG A 40 -8.36 -2.16 1.10
CA ARG A 40 -7.70 -1.30 0.10
C ARG A 40 -7.90 -1.91 -1.28
N VAL A 41 -8.21 -1.08 -2.28
CA VAL A 41 -8.40 -1.51 -3.66
C VAL A 41 -7.38 -0.84 -4.57
N SER A 42 -6.61 -1.64 -5.28
CA SER A 42 -5.62 -1.21 -6.28
C SER A 42 -6.02 -1.73 -7.67
N SER A 43 -5.34 -1.32 -8.73
CA SER A 43 -5.59 -1.87 -10.08
C SER A 43 -5.27 -3.37 -10.17
N ARG A 44 -4.38 -3.85 -9.29
CA ARG A 44 -3.86 -5.22 -9.28
C ARG A 44 -4.52 -6.12 -8.24
N ALA A 45 -4.90 -5.58 -7.09
CA ALA A 45 -5.36 -6.38 -5.95
C ALA A 45 -6.44 -5.69 -5.11
N VAL A 46 -7.22 -6.52 -4.42
CA VAL A 46 -8.00 -6.14 -3.24
C VAL A 46 -7.26 -6.68 -2.02
N GLU A 47 -6.86 -5.79 -1.13
CA GLU A 47 -6.14 -6.14 0.09
C GLU A 47 -7.03 -5.90 1.30
N LEU A 48 -6.97 -6.78 2.29
CA LEU A 48 -7.69 -6.61 3.56
C LEU A 48 -6.94 -7.25 4.72
N ASP A 49 -7.23 -6.78 5.91
CA ASP A 49 -6.81 -7.44 7.13
C ASP A 49 -7.88 -8.46 7.52
N LEU A 50 -7.52 -9.73 7.59
CA LEU A 50 -8.36 -10.81 8.11
C LEU A 50 -8.04 -11.01 9.60
N LEU A 51 -9.07 -10.88 10.43
CA LEU A 51 -9.00 -10.94 11.90
C LEU A 51 -9.65 -12.23 12.36
N LEU A 52 -8.90 -13.05 13.10
CA LEU A 52 -9.29 -14.40 13.51
C LEU A 52 -9.01 -14.65 15.00
N GLU A 53 -9.95 -15.24 15.72
CA GLU A 53 -9.73 -15.70 17.10
C GLU A 53 -8.97 -17.04 17.17
N ALA A 54 -9.19 -17.94 16.21
CA ALA A 54 -8.58 -19.27 16.17
C ALA A 54 -8.02 -19.61 14.78
N GLU A 55 -6.88 -20.32 14.74
CA GLU A 55 -6.16 -20.63 13.49
C GLU A 55 -6.89 -21.65 12.62
N THR A 56 -7.73 -22.48 13.25
CA THR A 56 -8.65 -23.41 12.59
C THR A 56 -9.64 -22.71 11.65
N VAL A 57 -9.91 -21.42 11.86
CA VAL A 57 -10.84 -20.61 11.04
C VAL A 57 -10.16 -20.02 9.79
N LEU A 58 -8.82 -20.02 9.72
CA LEU A 58 -8.07 -19.39 8.63
C LEU A 58 -8.43 -20.02 7.28
N GLN A 59 -8.29 -21.34 7.14
CA GLN A 59 -8.48 -22.01 5.84
C GLN A 59 -9.92 -21.89 5.30
N PRO A 60 -10.98 -22.11 6.11
CA PRO A 60 -12.36 -21.84 5.67
C PRO A 60 -12.57 -20.39 5.21
N SER A 61 -12.01 -19.41 5.94
CA SER A 61 -12.15 -17.98 5.64
C SER A 61 -11.44 -17.60 4.33
N LEU A 62 -10.22 -18.11 4.12
CA LEU A 62 -9.48 -17.89 2.87
C LEU A 62 -10.22 -18.50 1.68
N LYS A 63 -10.79 -19.69 1.84
CA LYS A 63 -11.51 -20.36 0.76
C LYS A 63 -12.74 -19.55 0.31
N VAL A 64 -13.55 -19.05 1.24
CA VAL A 64 -14.72 -18.25 0.87
C VAL A 64 -14.34 -16.88 0.30
N LEU A 65 -13.25 -16.27 0.75
CA LEU A 65 -12.74 -15.02 0.18
C LEU A 65 -12.29 -15.24 -1.26
N GLU A 66 -11.55 -16.31 -1.51
CA GLU A 66 -11.10 -16.69 -2.84
C GLU A 66 -12.28 -16.88 -3.81
N ASP A 67 -13.29 -17.64 -3.39
CA ASP A 67 -14.48 -17.93 -4.18
C ASP A 67 -15.31 -16.66 -4.50
N LYS A 68 -15.32 -15.67 -3.61
CA LYS A 68 -16.13 -14.44 -3.77
C LYS A 68 -15.39 -13.32 -4.49
N MET A 69 -14.10 -13.17 -4.24
CA MET A 69 -13.34 -11.95 -4.56
C MET A 69 -12.23 -12.19 -5.58
N GLY A 70 -11.73 -13.42 -5.73
CA GLY A 70 -10.68 -13.78 -6.68
C GLY A 70 -9.50 -14.53 -6.01
N PRO A 71 -8.57 -15.09 -6.81
CA PRO A 71 -7.43 -15.85 -6.30
C PRO A 71 -6.62 -15.11 -5.24
N ILE A 72 -6.18 -15.81 -4.20
CA ILE A 72 -5.23 -15.26 -3.24
C ILE A 72 -3.86 -15.11 -3.92
N LEU A 73 -3.33 -13.89 -3.94
CA LEU A 73 -1.99 -13.58 -4.43
C LEU A 73 -0.94 -13.81 -3.35
N THR A 74 -1.19 -13.29 -2.14
CA THR A 74 -0.26 -13.41 -1.00
C THR A 74 -1.04 -13.43 0.31
N LEU A 75 -0.49 -14.15 1.29
CA LEU A 75 -0.97 -14.20 2.66
C LEU A 75 0.20 -13.92 3.60
N ARG A 76 0.07 -12.92 4.47
CA ARG A 76 1.11 -12.56 5.45
C ARG A 76 0.51 -12.44 6.84
N LYS A 77 1.07 -13.15 7.83
CA LYS A 77 0.69 -12.99 9.24
C LYS A 77 1.33 -11.70 9.78
N LEU A 78 0.51 -10.76 10.24
CA LEU A 78 0.95 -9.43 10.69
C LEU A 78 1.37 -9.40 12.17
N ASP A 79 1.02 -10.43 12.94
CA ASP A 79 1.42 -10.55 14.35
C ASP A 79 2.89 -10.94 14.53
N ILE A 80 3.58 -11.27 13.43
CA ILE A 80 5.00 -11.64 13.42
C ILE A 80 5.78 -10.47 12.83
N ALA A 81 6.69 -9.91 13.61
CA ALA A 81 7.60 -8.88 13.12
C ALA A 81 8.43 -9.42 11.95
N SER A 82 8.57 -8.61 10.90
CA SER A 82 9.50 -8.93 9.82
C SER A 82 10.93 -8.97 10.36
N PRO A 83 11.77 -9.91 9.89
CA PRO A 83 13.19 -9.89 10.21
C PRO A 83 13.81 -8.54 9.84
N PRO A 84 14.81 -8.06 10.60
CA PRO A 84 15.54 -6.88 10.20
C PRO A 84 16.27 -7.16 8.89
N ILE A 85 16.14 -6.24 7.94
CA ILE A 85 16.88 -6.23 6.67
C ILE A 85 17.79 -5.00 6.66
N ASP A 86 18.82 -5.01 5.81
CA ASP A 86 19.71 -3.86 5.72
C ASP A 86 19.00 -2.64 5.10
N LYS A 87 19.55 -1.45 5.32
CA LYS A 87 18.94 -0.19 4.86
C LYS A 87 18.72 -0.17 3.34
N ALA A 88 19.70 -0.64 2.56
CA ALA A 88 19.63 -0.61 1.10
C ALA A 88 18.62 -1.65 0.58
N GLU A 89 18.53 -2.81 1.21
CA GLU A 89 17.51 -3.83 0.94
C GLU A 89 16.11 -3.31 1.27
N ALA A 90 15.92 -2.64 2.41
CA ALA A 90 14.65 -2.01 2.79
C ALA A 90 14.19 -0.97 1.77
N ILE A 91 15.12 -0.17 1.23
CA ILE A 91 14.82 0.83 0.20
C ILE A 91 14.35 0.14 -1.09
N ARG A 92 15.10 -0.83 -1.61
CA ARG A 92 14.74 -1.56 -2.83
C ARG A 92 13.41 -2.28 -2.69
N LEU A 93 13.23 -3.02 -1.59
CA LEU A 93 11.96 -3.70 -1.29
C LEU A 93 10.81 -2.70 -1.24
N GLY A 94 11.01 -1.56 -0.57
CA GLY A 94 10.01 -0.50 -0.49
C GLY A 94 9.60 0.03 -1.87
N PHE A 95 10.56 0.17 -2.79
CA PHE A 95 10.29 0.66 -4.14
C PHE A 95 9.61 -0.39 -5.02
N ASP A 96 10.06 -1.64 -4.97
CA ASP A 96 9.40 -2.77 -5.64
C ASP A 96 7.94 -2.88 -5.19
N LEU A 97 7.69 -2.83 -3.88
CA LEU A 97 6.34 -2.85 -3.30
C LEU A 97 5.50 -1.64 -3.75
N PHE A 98 6.09 -0.45 -3.84
CA PHE A 98 5.39 0.74 -4.35
C PHE A 98 4.92 0.50 -5.78
N ASN A 99 5.82 0.00 -6.63
CA ASN A 99 5.57 -0.26 -8.04
C ASN A 99 4.60 -1.42 -8.29
N GLU A 100 4.39 -2.29 -7.29
CA GLU A 100 3.35 -3.32 -7.24
C GLU A 100 2.00 -2.84 -6.66
N GLU A 101 1.89 -1.55 -6.34
CA GLU A 101 0.76 -0.91 -5.67
C GLU A 101 0.50 -1.45 -4.25
N ARG A 102 1.52 -2.03 -3.60
CA ARG A 102 1.50 -2.50 -2.21
C ARG A 102 1.89 -1.38 -1.26
N TYR A 103 1.20 -0.24 -1.37
CA TYR A 103 1.64 1.00 -0.75
C TYR A 103 1.74 0.94 0.79
N TRP A 104 0.89 0.14 1.44
CA TRP A 104 1.01 -0.06 2.89
C TRP A 104 2.29 -0.83 3.24
N GLU A 105 2.62 -1.90 2.53
CA GLU A 105 3.85 -2.66 2.78
C GLU A 105 5.10 -1.87 2.36
N SER A 106 5.00 -1.09 1.28
CA SER A 106 6.02 -0.14 0.84
C SER A 106 6.34 0.88 1.95
N HIS A 107 5.30 1.48 2.55
CA HIS A 107 5.43 2.38 3.69
C HIS A 107 6.20 1.71 4.85
N GLU A 108 5.77 0.50 5.26
CA GLU A 108 6.41 -0.23 6.37
C GLU A 108 7.89 -0.54 6.08
N ALA A 109 8.21 -1.00 4.87
CA ALA A 109 9.58 -1.31 4.47
C ALA A 109 10.46 -0.05 4.50
N LEU A 110 10.02 1.04 3.87
CA LEU A 110 10.77 2.29 3.81
C LEU A 110 10.92 2.97 5.18
N GLU A 111 9.96 2.80 6.10
CA GLU A 111 10.04 3.38 7.43
C GLU A 111 11.26 2.86 8.21
N SER A 112 11.61 1.58 8.04
CA SER A 112 12.80 0.99 8.67
C SER A 112 14.10 1.66 8.21
N ALA A 113 14.25 1.92 6.91
CA ALA A 113 15.37 2.65 6.34
C ALA A 113 15.37 4.12 6.80
N TRP A 114 14.20 4.77 6.81
CA TRP A 114 14.04 6.16 7.20
C TRP A 114 14.45 6.42 8.65
N ARG A 115 14.12 5.50 9.58
CA ARG A 115 14.48 5.63 11.00
C ARG A 115 15.98 5.77 11.23
N VAL A 116 16.79 5.05 10.45
CA VAL A 116 18.26 5.04 10.55
C VAL A 116 18.95 6.00 9.57
N SER A 117 18.18 6.73 8.77
CA SER A 117 18.71 7.73 7.83
C SER A 117 18.78 9.12 8.45
N ASP A 118 19.63 9.96 7.90
CA ASP A 118 19.88 11.34 8.30
C ASP A 118 20.01 12.28 7.09
N GLY A 119 20.08 13.59 7.36
CA GLY A 119 20.31 14.61 6.35
C GLY A 119 19.34 14.56 5.13
N PRO A 120 19.84 14.82 3.91
CA PRO A 120 19.05 14.82 2.68
C PRO A 120 18.34 13.49 2.39
N GLU A 121 19.00 12.36 2.67
CA GLU A 121 18.42 11.02 2.44
C GLU A 121 17.14 10.82 3.26
N LYS A 122 17.16 11.24 4.53
CA LYS A 122 15.98 11.15 5.41
C LYS A 122 14.79 11.93 4.85
N ALA A 123 15.03 13.08 4.23
CA ALA A 123 13.97 13.88 3.61
C ALA A 123 13.42 13.20 2.34
N VAL A 124 14.28 12.68 1.47
CA VAL A 124 13.87 11.94 0.27
C VAL A 124 13.01 10.71 0.64
N LEU A 125 13.48 9.89 1.58
CA LEU A 125 12.72 8.73 2.07
C LEU A 125 11.38 9.16 2.68
N GLN A 126 11.37 10.21 3.50
CA GLN A 126 10.13 10.73 4.07
C GLN A 126 9.13 11.16 2.99
N GLY A 127 9.60 11.78 1.90
CA GLY A 127 8.77 12.14 0.76
C GLY A 127 8.12 10.92 0.12
N ILE A 128 8.90 9.87 -0.18
CA ILE A 128 8.38 8.64 -0.82
C ILE A 128 7.42 7.90 0.11
N ILE A 129 7.72 7.83 1.41
CA ILE A 129 6.84 7.27 2.44
C ILE A 129 5.49 8.01 2.47
N LEU A 130 5.51 9.34 2.40
CA LEU A 130 4.28 10.15 2.33
C LEU A 130 3.52 9.89 1.03
N LEU A 131 4.19 9.72 -0.11
CA LEU A 131 3.52 9.34 -1.36
C LEU A 131 2.86 7.96 -1.25
N ALA A 132 3.52 6.98 -0.62
CA ALA A 132 2.93 5.66 -0.38
C ALA A 132 1.69 5.78 0.53
N ALA A 133 1.78 6.54 1.62
CA ALA A 133 0.66 6.81 2.51
C ALA A 133 -0.51 7.51 1.78
N ALA A 134 -0.22 8.48 0.92
CA ALA A 134 -1.24 9.14 0.10
C ALA A 134 -1.97 8.14 -0.81
N LEU A 135 -1.25 7.19 -1.42
CA LEU A 135 -1.85 6.18 -2.28
C LEU A 135 -2.60 5.09 -1.48
N VAL A 136 -2.22 4.81 -0.23
CA VAL A 136 -3.05 4.01 0.70
C VAL A 136 -4.41 4.66 0.93
N HIS A 137 -4.46 5.98 1.14
CA HIS A 137 -5.72 6.71 1.25
C HIS A 137 -6.51 6.68 -0.06
N TRP A 138 -5.83 6.75 -1.20
CA TRP A 138 -6.51 6.62 -2.48
C TRP A 138 -7.14 5.23 -2.67
N GLN A 139 -6.42 4.15 -2.32
CA GLN A 139 -6.95 2.78 -2.29
C GLN A 139 -8.17 2.64 -1.35
N LYS A 140 -8.31 3.54 -0.38
CA LYS A 140 -9.43 3.58 0.57
C LYS A 140 -10.61 4.44 0.12
N ASN A 141 -10.54 5.03 -1.08
CA ASN A 141 -11.48 6.04 -1.59
C ASN A 141 -11.51 7.33 -0.77
N GLU A 142 -10.37 7.71 -0.20
CA GLU A 142 -10.21 8.89 0.65
C GLU A 142 -9.44 9.97 -0.13
N ARG A 143 -10.04 10.45 -1.23
CA ARG A 143 -9.40 11.38 -2.20
C ARG A 143 -8.80 12.61 -1.54
N GLU A 144 -9.57 13.30 -0.70
CA GLU A 144 -9.16 14.55 -0.05
C GLU A 144 -7.94 14.34 0.84
N VAL A 145 -7.93 13.23 1.60
CA VAL A 145 -6.80 12.85 2.46
C VAL A 145 -5.59 12.49 1.61
N SER A 146 -5.78 11.71 0.54
CA SER A 146 -4.72 11.36 -0.41
C SER A 146 -4.03 12.59 -0.99
N ILE A 147 -4.79 13.54 -1.54
CA ILE A 147 -4.26 14.79 -2.09
C ILE A 147 -3.52 15.61 -1.02
N SER A 148 -4.08 15.73 0.19
CA SER A 148 -3.43 16.45 1.29
C SER A 148 -2.08 15.84 1.67
N VAL A 149 -2.02 14.51 1.82
CA VAL A 149 -0.78 13.79 2.16
C VAL A 149 0.24 13.86 1.00
N MET A 150 -0.22 13.81 -0.24
CA MET A 150 0.63 13.91 -1.43
C MET A 150 1.32 15.28 -1.53
N ARG A 151 0.63 16.38 -1.20
CA ARG A 151 1.26 17.72 -1.11
C ARG A 151 2.40 17.75 -0.10
N ARG A 152 2.16 17.20 1.10
CA ARG A 152 3.19 17.08 2.16
C ARG A 152 4.38 16.23 1.72
N GLY A 153 4.14 15.18 0.93
CA GLY A 153 5.19 14.37 0.33
C GLY A 153 6.04 15.17 -0.67
N LEU A 154 5.38 15.93 -1.56
CA LEU A 154 6.06 16.77 -2.54
C LEU A 154 6.99 17.82 -1.91
N GLU A 155 6.56 18.44 -0.81
CA GLU A 155 7.35 19.42 -0.05
C GLU A 155 8.70 18.87 0.42
N LYS A 156 8.79 17.55 0.69
CA LYS A 156 10.06 16.92 1.12
C LYS A 156 11.12 16.88 0.03
N PHE A 157 10.72 16.94 -1.23
CA PHE A 157 11.64 16.92 -2.35
C PHE A 157 12.10 18.31 -2.80
N THR A 158 11.68 19.41 -2.15
CA THR A 158 11.87 20.79 -2.63
C THR A 158 13.30 21.07 -3.09
N ASP A 159 14.29 20.78 -2.24
CA ASP A 159 15.72 21.04 -2.50
C ASP A 159 16.48 19.82 -3.04
N HIS A 160 15.76 18.75 -3.41
CA HIS A 160 16.35 17.48 -3.85
C HIS A 160 16.23 17.31 -5.38
N SER A 161 17.29 16.80 -5.98
CA SER A 161 17.41 16.43 -7.39
C SER A 161 18.39 15.25 -7.55
N GLY A 162 18.40 14.62 -8.72
CA GLY A 162 19.28 13.51 -9.02
C GLY A 162 18.61 12.14 -8.88
N ASP A 163 19.44 11.09 -8.92
CA ASP A 163 19.05 9.70 -8.77
C ASP A 163 19.12 9.28 -7.30
N TYR A 164 18.08 8.61 -6.81
CA TYR A 164 18.09 7.93 -5.54
C TYR A 164 17.61 6.50 -5.73
N PHE A 165 18.54 5.53 -5.69
CA PHE A 165 18.24 4.11 -5.87
C PHE A 165 17.46 3.82 -7.18
N GLY A 166 17.78 4.52 -8.27
CA GLY A 166 17.07 4.35 -9.56
C GLY A 166 15.80 5.19 -9.71
N VAL A 167 15.43 5.99 -8.71
CA VAL A 167 14.35 6.98 -8.77
C VAL A 167 14.91 8.33 -9.19
N ASP A 168 14.46 8.83 -10.35
CA ASP A 168 14.68 10.22 -10.73
C ASP A 168 13.76 11.13 -9.91
N ILE A 169 14.34 11.85 -8.96
CA ILE A 169 13.60 12.72 -8.05
C ILE A 169 12.92 13.88 -8.78
N MET A 170 13.51 14.38 -9.87
CA MET A 170 12.92 15.47 -10.65
C MET A 170 11.70 14.97 -11.44
N ALA A 171 11.81 13.81 -12.09
CA ALA A 171 10.70 13.18 -12.78
C ALA A 171 9.55 12.84 -11.82
N LEU A 172 9.88 12.32 -10.63
CA LEU A 172 8.90 12.04 -9.58
C LEU A 172 8.17 13.32 -9.12
N LYS A 173 8.91 14.41 -8.87
CA LYS A 173 8.33 15.71 -8.51
C LYS A 173 7.37 16.22 -9.59
N SER A 174 7.76 16.13 -10.87
CA SER A 174 6.91 16.57 -11.98
C SER A 174 5.62 15.77 -12.01
N LYS A 175 5.71 14.44 -11.96
CA LYS A 175 4.55 13.56 -11.97
C LYS A 175 3.59 13.86 -10.82
N VAL A 176 4.11 14.02 -9.60
CA VAL A 176 3.28 14.35 -8.43
C VAL A 176 2.62 15.72 -8.58
N LYS A 177 3.31 16.72 -9.16
CA LYS A 177 2.71 18.03 -9.46
C LYS A 177 1.56 17.90 -10.45
N ASP A 178 1.72 17.12 -11.52
CA ASP A 178 0.70 16.93 -12.54
C ASP A 178 -0.57 16.29 -11.94
N ILE A 179 -0.41 15.26 -11.09
CA ILE A 179 -1.52 14.61 -10.37
C ILE A 179 -2.24 15.61 -9.45
N LEU A 180 -1.48 16.41 -8.69
CA LEU A 180 -2.03 17.42 -7.79
C LEU A 180 -2.75 18.54 -8.53
N SER A 181 -2.26 18.93 -9.72
CA SER A 181 -2.89 19.94 -10.58
C SER A 181 -4.16 19.42 -11.25
N ALA A 182 -4.21 18.14 -11.61
CA ALA A 182 -5.42 17.49 -12.11
C ALA A 182 -6.47 17.25 -11.00
N ASP A 183 -6.07 17.36 -9.72
CA ASP A 183 -6.87 17.01 -8.54
C ASP A 183 -7.46 15.59 -8.67
N GLN A 184 -6.73 14.67 -9.31
CA GLN A 184 -7.22 13.32 -9.56
C GLN A 184 -6.10 12.33 -9.23
N PRO A 185 -6.09 11.73 -8.01
CA PRO A 185 -5.11 10.73 -7.67
C PRO A 185 -5.16 9.56 -8.63
N GLU A 186 -3.99 9.12 -9.07
CA GLU A 186 -3.80 7.91 -9.86
C GLU A 186 -2.67 7.07 -9.27
N PHE A 187 -2.69 5.77 -9.56
CA PHE A 187 -1.58 4.90 -9.22
C PHE A 187 -0.43 5.14 -10.20
N PHE A 188 0.79 5.25 -9.68
CA PHE A 188 1.97 5.47 -10.49
C PHE A 188 3.16 4.66 -9.97
N ARG A 189 4.17 4.51 -10.82
CA ARG A 189 5.46 3.91 -10.47
C ARG A 189 6.50 5.00 -10.19
N ILE A 190 7.39 4.73 -9.23
CA ILE A 190 8.50 5.61 -8.85
C ILE A 190 9.80 5.28 -9.57
N GLU A 191 10.01 4.02 -9.95
CA GLU A 191 11.16 3.62 -10.78
C GLU A 191 10.73 3.48 -12.24
N SER A 192 11.63 3.90 -13.14
CA SER A 192 11.40 3.91 -14.59
C SER A 192 12.03 2.71 -15.31
N LYS A 193 12.56 1.72 -14.57
CA LYS A 193 13.08 0.47 -15.12
C LYS A 193 12.10 -0.68 -14.92
#